data_AF-A0A376FFM1-F1
#
_entry.id   AF-A0A376FFM1-F1
#
_cell.length_a   1.000
_cell.length_b   1.000
_cell.length_c   1.000
_cell.angle_alpha   90.00
_cell.angle_beta   90.00
_cell.angle_gamma   90.00
#
_symmetry.space_group_name_H-M   'P 1'
#
loop_
_entity.id
_entity.type
_entity.pdbx_description
1 polymer ?
#
loop_
_entity_poly.entity_id
_entity_poly.type
_entity_poly.pdbx_seq_one_letter_code
_entity_poly.pdbx_strand_id
1 'polypeptide(L)' 'MRPSITLAPQILTPLLLPGGHSPDSLRGDERFVTFTRDFVSTGKPVFAICHGPQLLISAEVVRGRKLTAVKRSLSI' A
#
# COMPACT_ATOMS: atom_id res chain seq x y z
N MET A 1 15.85 16.13 -13.74
CA MET A 1 14.87 16.26 -12.63
C MET A 1 13.63 15.46 -13.02
N ARG A 2 13.23 14.42 -12.29
CA ARG A 2 11.98 13.70 -12.61
C ARG A 2 10.82 14.55 -12.07
N PRO A 3 9.79 14.87 -12.86
CA PRO A 3 8.65 15.62 -12.35
C PRO A 3 7.99 14.82 -11.23
N SER A 4 7.82 15.44 -10.06
CA SER A 4 7.07 14.86 -8.95
C SER A 4 5.59 15.12 -9.20
N ILE A 5 4.94 14.21 -9.92
CA ILE A 5 3.48 14.23 -10.03
C ILE A 5 2.93 13.70 -8.70
N THR A 6 2.39 14.59 -7.87
CA THR A 6 1.60 14.18 -6.70
C THR A 6 0.21 13.81 -7.19
N LEU A 7 -0.09 12.52 -7.26
CA LEU A 7 -1.42 12.03 -7.60
C LEU A 7 -2.35 12.22 -6.41
N ALA A 8 -3.50 12.87 -6.61
CA ALA A 8 -4.53 12.97 -5.58
C ALA A 8 -5.32 11.64 -5.53
N PRO A 9 -5.59 11.06 -4.35
CA PRO A 9 -6.39 9.84 -4.22
C PRO A 9 -7.78 9.93 -4.89
N GLN A 10 -8.35 11.13 -4.94
CA GLN A 10 -9.69 11.39 -5.46
C GLN A 10 -9.83 11.13 -6.96
N ILE A 11 -8.75 11.21 -7.74
CA ILE A 11 -8.80 11.00 -9.20
C ILE A 11 -8.44 9.56 -9.62
N LEU A 12 -8.00 8.72 -8.67
CA LEU A 12 -7.56 7.36 -8.94
C LEU A 12 -8.71 6.35 -8.74
N THR A 13 -8.88 5.41 -9.67
CA THR A 13 -9.83 4.28 -9.56
C THR A 13 -9.31 3.11 -10.43
N PRO A 14 -8.86 1.96 -9.87
CA PRO A 14 -8.57 1.60 -8.47
C PRO A 14 -7.08 1.79 -8.06
N LEU A 15 -6.74 1.54 -6.79
CA LEU A 15 -5.35 1.42 -6.32
C LEU A 15 -4.90 -0.06 -6.31
N LEU A 16 -3.78 -0.34 -6.97
CA LEU A 16 -3.11 -1.66 -6.94
C LEU A 16 -1.77 -1.54 -6.21
N LEU A 17 -1.58 -2.35 -5.19
CA LEU A 17 -0.32 -2.52 -4.45
C LEU A 17 0.32 -3.85 -4.84
N PRO A 18 1.25 -3.85 -5.83
CA PRO A 18 1.95 -5.07 -6.23
C PRO A 18 2.87 -5.57 -5.11
N GLY A 19 3.25 -6.85 -5.20
CA GLY A 19 4.25 -7.45 -4.34
C GLY A 19 5.69 -7.20 -4.81
N GLY A 20 6.56 -8.18 -4.57
CA GLY A 20 8.01 -8.02 -4.77
C GLY A 20 8.65 -7.29 -3.60
N HIS A 21 9.74 -6.58 -3.85
CA HIS A 21 10.53 -5.89 -2.82
C HIS A 21 10.07 -4.44 -2.55
N SER A 22 9.27 -3.86 -3.45
CA SER A 22 8.82 -2.47 -3.32
C SER A 22 8.02 -2.20 -2.03
N PRO A 23 7.12 -3.08 -1.53
CA PRO A 23 6.36 -2.80 -0.32
C PRO A 23 7.24 -2.64 0.92
N ASP A 24 8.37 -3.35 0.99
CA ASP A 24 9.32 -3.27 2.10
C ASP A 24 10.01 -1.89 2.17
N SER A 25 10.36 -1.30 1.01
CA SER A 25 10.91 0.05 0.94
C SER A 25 9.83 1.12 1.17
N LEU A 26 8.67 1.00 0.51
CA LEU A 26 7.61 2.00 0.55
C LEU A 26 6.99 2.15 1.94
N ARG A 27 6.88 1.07 2.70
CA ARG A 27 6.32 1.11 4.06
C ARG A 27 7.20 1.82 5.10
N GLY A 28 8.47 2.09 4.75
CA GLY A 28 9.39 2.88 5.57
C GLY A 28 9.38 4.38 5.25
N ASP A 29 8.61 4.81 4.24
CA ASP A 29 8.49 6.20 3.82
C ASP A 29 7.07 6.71 4.07
N GLU A 30 6.95 7.64 5.02
CA GLU A 30 5.68 8.16 5.55
C GLU A 30 4.76 8.74 4.47
N ARG A 31 5.33 9.22 3.35
CA ARG A 31 4.55 9.77 2.22
C ARG A 31 3.66 8.70 1.60
N PHE A 32 4.18 7.49 1.43
CA PHE A 32 3.42 6.39 0.84
C PHE A 32 2.45 5.76 1.83
N VAL A 33 2.82 5.73 3.12
CA VAL A 33 1.93 5.28 4.19
C VAL A 33 0.71 6.20 4.30
N THR A 34 0.94 7.52 4.33
CA THR A 34 -0.11 8.55 4.36
C THR A 34 -0.99 8.47 3.11
N PHE A 35 -0.40 8.44 1.92
CA PHE A 35 -1.15 8.29 0.68
C PHE A 35 -2.04 7.03 0.68
N THR A 36 -1.50 5.91 1.16
CA THR A 36 -2.26 4.64 1.23
C THR A 36 -3.43 4.76 2.20
N ARG A 37 -3.22 5.38 3.37
CA ARG A 37 -4.26 5.65 4.36
C ARG A 37 -5.36 6.55 3.77
N ASP A 38 -4.97 7.64 3.12
CA ASP A 38 -5.89 8.58 2.49
C ASP A 38 -6.64 7.95 1.32
N PHE A 39 -6.00 7.09 0.54
CA PHE A 39 -6.70 6.37 -0.53
C PHE A 39 -7.74 5.41 0.03
N VAL A 40 -7.41 4.64 1.08
CA VAL A 40 -8.38 3.71 1.69
C VAL A 40 -9.55 4.45 2.33
N SER A 41 -9.35 5.66 2.86
CA SER A 41 -10.44 6.48 3.41
C SER A 41 -11.44 6.95 2.36
N THR A 42 -11.07 6.97 1.07
CA THR A 42 -12.01 7.27 -0.03
C THR A 42 -13.07 6.17 -0.24
N GLY A 43 -12.89 4.99 0.35
CA GLY A 43 -13.79 3.84 0.17
C GLY A 43 -13.70 3.16 -1.20
N LYS A 44 -12.81 3.63 -2.08
CA LYS A 44 -12.58 3.01 -3.39
C LYS A 44 -11.86 1.66 -3.27
N PRO A 45 -12.01 0.76 -4.27
CA PRO A 45 -11.35 -0.54 -4.25
C PRO A 45 -9.83 -0.43 -4.16
N VAL A 46 -9.23 -1.25 -3.27
CA VAL A 46 -7.79 -1.45 -3.14
C VAL A 46 -7.47 -2.91 -3.32
N PHE A 47 -6.59 -3.20 -4.27
CA PHE A 47 -6.08 -4.55 -4.53
C PHE A 47 -4.64 -4.62 -4.03
N ALA A 48 -4.30 -5.67 -3.28
CA ALA A 48 -2.94 -5.90 -2.81
C ALA A 48 -2.60 -7.39 -2.95
N ILE A 49 -1.40 -7.68 -3.48
CA ILE A 49 -0.98 -9.05 -3.80
C ILE A 49 0.42 -9.35 -3.26
N CYS A 50 0.67 -10.62 -2.90
CA CYS A 50 1.97 -11.10 -2.44
C CYS A 50 2.42 -10.35 -1.16
N HIS A 51 3.44 -9.48 -1.25
CA HIS A 51 3.91 -8.65 -0.13
C HIS A 51 3.25 -7.26 -0.07
N GLY A 52 2.48 -6.88 -1.10
CA GLY A 52 1.76 -5.61 -1.17
C GLY A 52 0.91 -5.27 0.06
N PRO A 53 0.22 -6.23 0.70
CA PRO A 53 -0.54 -5.97 1.92
C PRO A 53 0.27 -5.40 3.09
N GLN A 54 1.60 -5.49 3.09
CA GLN A 54 2.43 -4.90 4.15
C GLN A 54 2.29 -3.38 4.23
N LEU A 55 2.12 -2.69 3.10
CA LEU A 55 1.91 -1.24 3.11
C LEU A 55 0.54 -0.88 3.71
N LEU A 56 -0.48 -1.72 3.53
CA LEU A 56 -1.78 -1.57 4.19
C LEU A 56 -1.68 -1.79 5.71
N ILE A 57 -0.85 -2.74 6.14
CA ILE A 57 -0.58 -2.98 7.56
C ILE A 57 0.09 -1.74 8.19
N SER A 58 1.13 -1.20 7.56
CA SER A 58 1.81 0.02 8.02
C SER A 58 0.89 1.24 8.02
N ALA A 59 -0.04 1.33 7.07
CA ALA A 59 -1.06 2.39 7.05
C ALA A 59 -2.14 2.23 8.15
N GLU A 60 -2.15 1.10 8.87
CA GLU A 60 -3.12 0.73 9.92
C GLU A 60 -4.58 0.60 9.47
N VAL A 61 -4.81 0.38 8.18
CA VAL A 61 -6.16 0.37 7.56
C VAL A 61 -6.81 -1.01 7.46
N VAL A 62 -6.21 -2.00 8.13
CA VAL A 62 -6.56 -3.43 8.00
C VAL A 62 -7.32 -4.01 9.19
N ARG A 63 -7.47 -3.24 10.29
CA ARG A 63 -8.18 -3.71 11.49
C ARG A 63 -9.62 -4.11 11.14
N GLY A 64 -10.06 -5.27 11.62
CA GLY A 64 -11.40 -5.80 11.34
C GLY A 64 -11.60 -6.35 9.92
N ARG A 65 -10.56 -6.41 9.08
CA ARG A 65 -10.63 -6.96 7.72
C ARG A 65 -9.99 -8.34 7.65
N LYS A 66 -10.52 -9.22 6.80
CA LYS A 66 -9.89 -10.49 6.43
C LYS A 66 -8.93 -10.26 5.27
N LEU A 67 -7.69 -10.70 5.40
CA LEU A 67 -6.62 -10.52 4.41
C LEU A 67 -5.81 -11.80 4.25
N THR A 68 -5.19 -11.95 3.09
CA THR A 68 -4.15 -12.95 2.82
C THR A 68 -2.93 -12.27 2.22
N ALA A 69 -1.75 -12.81 2.48
CA ALA A 69 -0.48 -12.32 1.97
C ALA A 69 0.51 -13.48 1.88
N VAL A 70 1.55 -13.36 1.07
CA VAL A 70 2.61 -14.37 1.06
C VAL A 70 3.38 -14.30 2.39
N LYS A 71 3.84 -15.45 2.88
CA LYS A 71 4.72 -15.51 4.04
C LYS A 71 6.04 -14.81 3.68
N ARG A 72 6.48 -13.86 4.51
CA ARG A 72 7.80 -13.24 4.36
C ARG A 72 8.85 -14.28 4.79
N SER A 73 9.41 -15.01 3.83
CA SER A 73 10.58 -15.86 4.05
C SER A 73 11.82 -14.98 3.97
N LEU A 74 12.20 -14.36 5.09
CA LEU A 74 13.55 -13.82 5.24
C LEU A 74 14.42 -14.96 5.75
N SER A 75 15.28 -15.51 4.90
CA SER A 75 16.48 -16.20 5.37
C SER A 75 17.39 -15.15 5.98
N ILE A 76 17.51 -15.17 7.31
CA ILE A 76 18.70 -14.63 7.98
C ILE A 76 19.89 -15.52 7.67
#